data_AF-A0A4C1ZRJ5-F1
#
_entry.id   AF-A0A4C1ZRJ5-F1
#
_cell.length_a   1.000
_cell.length_b   1.000
_cell.length_c   1.000
_cell.angle_alpha   90.00
_cell.angle_beta   90.00
_cell.angle_gamma   90.00
#
_symmetry.space_group_name_H-M   'P 1'
#
loop_
_entity.id
_entity.type
_entity.pdbx_description
1 polymer ?
#
loop_
_entity_poly.entity_id
_entity_poly.type
_entity_poly.pdbx_seq_one_letter_code
_entity_poly.pdbx_strand_id
1 'polypeptide(L)'
;MVTKISDYVKIKGMKANANKMNVIVFERSKSMTERDICAEGERVEQMEEFVYLDNLFTNDSKHDRDTKRKANAGNKVNKVLFPITNIKIVTRQARLAIHNGIPISTITYGSERWV
;
A
#
# COMPACT_ATOMS: atom_id res chain seq x y z
N MET A 1 -8.85 12.82 16.12
CA MET A 1 -8.64 11.36 16.21
C MET A 1 -7.16 11.03 16.37
N VAL A 2 -6.29 11.58 15.51
CA VAL A 2 -4.82 11.42 15.59
C VAL A 2 -4.25 11.80 16.96
N THR A 3 -4.71 12.92 17.54
CA THR A 3 -4.34 13.36 18.89
C THR A 3 -4.66 12.32 19.97
N LYS A 4 -5.87 11.75 19.94
CA LYS A 4 -6.30 10.70 20.88
C LYS A 4 -5.46 9.42 20.80
N ILE A 5 -5.00 9.06 19.59
CA ILE A 5 -4.12 7.90 19.39
C ILE A 5 -2.74 8.17 20.02
N SER A 6 -2.19 9.37 19.80
CA SER A 6 -0.91 9.79 20.41
C SER A 6 -0.98 9.74 21.95
N ASP A 7 -2.06 10.23 22.54
CA ASP A 7 -2.25 10.18 23.99
C ASP A 7 -2.37 8.73 24.50
N TYR A 8 -3.09 7.88 23.75
CA TYR A 8 -3.25 6.47 24.11
C TYR A 8 -1.93 5.70 24.07
N VAL A 9 -1.11 5.87 23.02
CA VAL A 9 0.17 5.15 22.91
C VAL A 9 1.14 5.59 24.02
N LYS A 10 1.09 6.87 24.43
CA LYS A 10 1.86 7.38 25.57
C LYS A 10 1.49 6.70 26.89
N ILE A 11 0.19 6.50 27.14
CA ILE A 11 -0.28 5.76 28.33
C ILE A 11 0.25 4.31 28.33
N LYS A 12 0.49 3.74 27.14
CA LYS A 12 1.10 2.41 26.98
C LYS A 12 2.63 2.41 27.03
N GLY A 13 3.27 3.55 27.33
CA GLY A 13 4.73 3.69 27.35
C GLY A 13 5.37 3.72 25.96
N MET A 14 4.59 3.95 24.91
CA MET A 14 5.06 4.06 23.53
C MET A 14 5.09 5.54 23.10
N LYS A 15 5.98 5.87 22.15
CA LYS A 15 6.08 7.21 21.57
C LYS A 15 5.70 7.18 20.09
N ALA A 16 4.85 8.10 19.65
CA ALA A 16 4.50 8.22 18.24
C ALA A 16 5.62 8.94 17.48
N ASN A 17 5.95 8.47 16.28
CA ASN A 17 6.95 9.13 15.44
C ASN A 17 6.23 10.06 14.46
N ALA A 18 6.10 11.33 14.80
CA ALA A 18 5.45 12.35 13.98
C ALA A 18 6.06 12.44 12.57
N ASN A 19 7.38 12.30 12.42
CA ASN A 19 8.06 12.32 11.12
C ASN A 19 7.68 11.15 10.18
N LYS A 20 7.10 10.07 10.71
CA LYS A 20 6.59 8.93 9.92
C LYS A 20 5.07 8.95 9.78
N MET A 21 4.40 9.90 10.42
CA MET A 21 2.95 10.02 10.35
C MET A 21 2.59 10.92 9.19
N ASN A 22 1.67 10.44 8.36
CA ASN A 22 1.05 11.21 7.29
C ASN A 22 -0.46 11.04 7.41
N VAL A 23 -1.21 12.04 6.96
CA VAL A 23 -2.67 11.98 6.96
C VAL A 23 -3.19 12.27 5.57
N ILE A 24 -4.09 11.42 5.09
CA ILE A 24 -4.90 11.68 3.91
C ILE A 24 -6.28 12.13 4.38
N VAL A 25 -6.71 13.30 3.92
CA VAL A 25 -8.05 13.84 4.20
C VAL A 25 -8.97 13.44 3.06
N PHE A 26 -10.03 12.69 3.39
CA PHE A 26 -11.08 12.33 2.43
C PHE A 26 -12.24 13.33 2.53
N GLU A 27 -12.42 14.14 1.49
CA GLU A 27 -13.53 15.10 1.38
C GLU A 27 -14.40 14.78 0.17
N ARG A 28 -15.70 15.09 0.28
CA ARG A 28 -16.67 14.87 -0.80
C ARG A 28 -16.47 15.84 -1.97
N SER A 29 -15.91 17.02 -1.69
CA SER A 29 -15.52 18.03 -2.68
C SER A 29 -14.03 17.89 -3.03
N LYS A 30 -13.67 18.29 -4.25
CA LYS A 30 -12.29 18.25 -4.75
C LYS A 30 -11.37 19.34 -4.14
N SER A 31 -11.89 20.11 -3.19
CA SER A 31 -11.14 21.13 -2.46
C SER A 31 -10.23 20.45 -1.46
N MET A 32 -8.92 20.67 -1.55
CA MET A 32 -7.99 20.22 -0.52
C MET A 32 -8.09 21.20 0.65
N THR A 33 -8.99 20.93 1.60
CA THR A 33 -9.08 21.75 2.81
C THR A 33 -7.92 21.42 3.71
N GLU A 34 -6.97 22.34 3.86
CA GLU A 34 -5.90 22.19 4.84
C GLU A 34 -6.53 22.06 6.23
N ARG A 35 -6.19 20.97 6.94
CA ARG A 35 -6.60 20.76 8.34
C ARG A 35 -5.40 20.87 9.25
N ASP A 36 -5.58 21.49 10.40
CA ASP A 36 -4.55 21.49 11.42
C ASP A 36 -4.61 20.16 12.19
N ILE A 37 -3.80 19.19 11.77
CA ILE A 37 -3.73 17.87 12.40
C ILE A 37 -2.36 17.75 13.03
N CYS A 38 -2.33 17.68 14.36
CA CYS A 38 -1.09 17.59 15.12
C CYS A 38 -0.94 16.22 15.80
N ALA A 39 0.29 15.73 15.88
CA ALA A 39 0.70 14.59 16.68
C ALA A 39 1.91 15.01 17.52
N GLU A 40 1.88 14.71 18.82
CA GLU A 40 2.91 15.17 19.78
C GLU A 40 3.21 16.68 19.77
N GLY A 41 2.27 17.52 19.30
CA GLY A 41 2.46 18.97 19.20
C GLY A 41 3.07 19.44 17.88
N GLU A 42 3.44 18.51 16.99
CA GLU A 42 3.95 18.79 15.65
C GLU A 42 2.84 18.62 14.61
N ARG A 43 2.81 19.51 13.60
CA ARG A 43 1.86 19.40 12.48
C ARG A 43 2.24 18.18 11.63
N VAL A 44 1.28 17.31 11.42
CA VAL A 44 1.42 16.10 10.61
C VAL A 44 1.21 16.46 9.14
N GLU A 45 2.05 15.92 8.26
CA GLU A 45 1.98 16.19 6.82
C GLU A 45 0.66 15.66 6.23
N GLN A 46 -0.02 16.51 5.47
CA GLN A 46 -1.18 16.12 4.68
C GLN A 46 -0.76 15.73 3.28
N MET A 47 -1.12 14.53 2.84
CA MET A 47 -0.74 13.99 1.55
C MET A 47 -1.96 13.69 0.69
N GLU A 48 -1.82 13.82 -0.62
CA GLU A 48 -2.81 13.37 -1.60
C GLU A 48 -2.70 11.87 -1.88
N GLU A 49 -1.49 11.33 -1.76
CA GLU A 49 -1.15 9.95 -2.07
C GLU A 49 -0.18 9.39 -1.03
N PHE A 50 -0.38 8.14 -0.63
CA PHE A 50 0.49 7.45 0.31
C PHE A 50 0.60 5.97 -0.03
N VAL A 51 1.78 5.39 0.10
CA VAL A 51 1.99 3.96 -0.09
C VAL A 51 2.17 3.29 1.26
N TYR A 52 1.30 2.35 1.58
CA TYR A 52 1.38 1.53 2.79
C TYR A 52 1.29 0.05 2.42
N LEU A 53 2.32 -0.72 2.77
CA LEU A 53 2.40 -2.17 2.47
C LEU A 53 2.07 -2.47 0.99
N ASP A 54 2.68 -1.73 0.07
CA ASP A 54 2.47 -1.81 -1.39
C ASP A 54 1.03 -1.50 -1.88
N ASN A 55 0.16 -1.00 -1.01
CA ASN A 55 -1.12 -0.41 -1.40
C ASN A 55 -0.97 1.10 -1.55
N LEU A 56 -1.32 1.61 -2.73
CA LEU A 56 -1.46 3.04 -2.97
C LEU A 56 -2.82 3.53 -2.49
N PHE A 57 -2.80 4.43 -1.53
CA PHE A 57 -3.94 5.19 -1.04
C PHE A 57 -3.94 6.58 -1.65
N THR A 58 -5.12 7.05 -2.03
CA THR A 58 -5.31 8.32 -2.73
C THR A 58 -6.51 9.04 -2.11
N ASN A 59 -6.46 10.37 -2.05
CA ASN A 59 -7.54 11.18 -1.47
C ASN A 59 -8.89 11.07 -2.23
N ASP A 60 -8.86 10.62 -3.49
CA ASP A 60 -10.05 10.37 -4.31
C ASP A 60 -10.71 9.01 -4.03
N SER A 61 -10.15 8.21 -3.11
CA SER A 61 -10.64 6.89 -2.69
C SER A 61 -10.74 5.84 -3.80
N LYS A 62 -10.09 6.07 -4.95
CA LYS A 62 -10.14 5.14 -6.09
C LYS A 62 -9.00 4.13 -6.06
N HIS A 63 -9.33 2.86 -6.29
CA HIS A 63 -8.36 1.76 -6.31
C HIS A 63 -7.80 1.42 -7.71
N ASP A 64 -8.30 2.06 -8.77
CA ASP A 64 -7.91 1.74 -10.16
C ASP A 64 -6.40 1.93 -10.39
N ARG A 65 -5.82 2.98 -9.78
CA ARG A 65 -4.40 3.29 -9.93
C ARG A 65 -3.51 2.24 -9.24
N ASP A 66 -3.86 1.84 -8.02
CA ASP A 66 -3.17 0.77 -7.31
C ASP A 66 -3.27 -0.56 -8.08
N THR A 67 -4.47 -0.90 -8.54
CA THR A 67 -4.73 -2.12 -9.32
C THR A 67 -3.88 -2.15 -10.60
N LYS A 68 -3.83 -1.04 -11.34
CA LYS A 68 -2.99 -0.92 -12.54
C LYS A 68 -1.51 -1.02 -12.21
N ARG A 69 -1.06 -0.43 -11.09
CA ARG A 69 0.33 -0.51 -10.61
C ARG A 69 0.73 -1.96 -10.32
N LYS A 70 -0.12 -2.70 -9.60
CA LYS A 70 0.11 -4.12 -9.26
C LYS A 70 0.10 -5.02 -10.50
N ALA A 71 -0.85 -4.82 -11.41
CA ALA A 71 -0.89 -5.55 -12.67
C ALA A 71 0.39 -5.34 -13.49
N ASN A 72 0.89 -4.10 -13.56
CA ASN A 72 2.15 -3.79 -14.24
C ASN A 72 3.36 -4.45 -13.57
N ALA A 73 3.41 -4.50 -12.23
CA ALA A 73 4.45 -5.20 -11.49
C ALA A 73 4.41 -6.71 -11.77
N GLY A 74 3.23 -7.33 -11.69
CA GLY A 74 3.03 -8.74 -12.03
C GLY A 74 3.46 -9.06 -13.46
N ASN A 75 3.14 -8.20 -14.43
CA ASN A 75 3.56 -8.36 -15.82
C ASN A 75 5.09 -8.30 -16.00
N LYS A 76 5.78 -7.39 -15.29
CA LYS A 76 7.25 -7.32 -15.31
C LYS A 76 7.87 -8.60 -14.77
N VAL A 77 7.36 -9.09 -13.64
CA VAL A 77 7.81 -10.34 -13.01
C VAL A 77 7.56 -11.55 -13.93
N ASN A 78 6.36 -11.65 -14.51
CA ASN A 78 6.02 -12.72 -15.43
C ASN A 78 6.94 -12.71 -16.67
N LYS A 79 7.27 -11.52 -17.20
CA LYS A 79 8.21 -11.39 -18.33
C LYS A 79 9.60 -11.94 -18.00
N VAL A 80 10.10 -11.72 -16.78
CA VAL A 80 11.41 -12.23 -16.32
C VAL A 80 11.38 -13.74 -16.10
N LEU A 81 10.27 -14.28 -15.59
CA LEU A 81 10.12 -15.71 -15.31
C LEU A 81 9.76 -16.54 -16.55
N PHE A 82 9.27 -15.91 -17.61
CA PHE A 82 8.82 -16.57 -18.83
C PHE A 82 9.88 -17.50 -19.46
N PRO A 83 11.17 -17.16 -19.55
CA PRO A 83 12.18 -18.08 -20.08
C PRO A 83 12.35 -19.31 -19.20
N ILE A 84 12.30 -19.16 -17.87
CA ILE A 84 12.49 -20.23 -16.88
C ILE A 84 11.33 -21.21 -16.94
N THR A 85 10.09 -20.70 -16.98
CA THR A 85 8.90 -21.54 -17.06
C THR A 85 8.76 -22.25 -18.42
N ASN A 86 9.50 -21.82 -19.45
CA ASN A 86 9.52 -22.48 -20.75
C ASN A 86 10.67 -23.48 -20.95
N ILE A 87 11.59 -23.63 -19.99
CA ILE A 87 12.67 -24.62 -20.09
C ILE A 87 12.06 -26.03 -20.11
N LYS A 88 12.48 -26.86 -21.07
CA LYS A 88 11.96 -28.23 -21.26
C LYS A 88 12.08 -29.11 -20.01
N ILE A 89 13.13 -28.94 -19.21
CA ILE A 89 13.38 -29.74 -18.00
C ILE A 89 12.44 -29.39 -16.84
N VAL A 90 11.83 -28.19 -16.85
CA VAL A 90 10.95 -27.75 -15.76
C VAL A 90 9.58 -28.39 -15.94
N THR A 91 9.17 -29.18 -14.95
CA THR A 91 7.89 -29.89 -14.96
C THR A 91 6.70 -28.92 -14.95
N ARG A 92 5.55 -29.36 -15.47
CA ARG A 92 4.32 -28.56 -15.43
C ARG A 92 3.94 -28.13 -14.01
N GLN A 93 4.13 -29.01 -13.02
CA GLN A 93 3.88 -28.69 -11.61
C GLN A 93 4.81 -27.58 -11.09
N ALA A 94 6.11 -27.66 -11.39
CA ALA A 94 7.06 -26.62 -11.01
C ALA A 94 6.73 -25.28 -11.68
N ARG A 95 6.36 -25.27 -12.96
CA ARG A 95 5.91 -24.06 -13.67
C ARG A 95 4.71 -23.41 -12.98
N LEU A 96 3.72 -24.22 -12.60
CA LEU A 96 2.53 -23.73 -11.91
C LEU A 96 2.86 -23.19 -10.51
N ALA A 97 3.72 -23.89 -9.76
CA ALA A 97 4.18 -23.44 -8.45
C ALA A 97 4.92 -22.10 -8.53
N ILE A 98 5.80 -21.93 -9.53
CA ILE A 98 6.50 -20.66 -9.80
C ILE A 98 5.49 -19.55 -10.13
N HIS A 99 4.55 -19.81 -11.04
CA HIS A 99 3.55 -18.83 -11.44
C HIS A 99 2.65 -18.39 -10.28
N ASN A 100 2.20 -19.34 -9.46
CA ASN A 100 1.33 -19.06 -8.32
C ASN A 100 2.09 -18.40 -7.16
N GLY A 101 3.32 -18.81 -6.91
CA GLY A 101 4.12 -18.31 -5.79
C GLY A 101 4.78 -16.96 -6.03
N ILE A 102 4.94 -16.53 -7.29
CA ILE A 102 5.67 -15.29 -7.60
C ILE A 102 4.77 -14.28 -8.36
N PRO A 103 4.37 -14.48 -9.65
CA PRO A 103 3.45 -13.57 -10.33
C PRO A 103 2.12 -13.34 -9.63
N ILE A 104 1.40 -14.41 -9.25
CA ILE A 104 0.10 -14.25 -8.58
C ILE A 104 0.29 -13.55 -7.24
N SER A 105 1.25 -14.00 -6.42
CA SER A 105 1.55 -13.34 -5.15
C SER A 105 1.90 -11.87 -5.32
N THR A 106 2.64 -11.47 -6.36
CA THR A 106 2.97 -10.06 -6.63
C THR A 106 1.73 -9.22 -6.94
N ILE A 107 0.75 -9.80 -7.64
CA ILE A 107 -0.50 -9.12 -8.00
C ILE A 107 -1.45 -9.03 -6.79
N THR A 108 -1.52 -10.10 -5.99
CA THR A 108 -2.49 -10.21 -4.88
C THR A 108 -1.93 -9.78 -3.53
N TYR A 109 -0.63 -9.46 -3.43
CA TYR A 109 -0.06 -8.99 -2.17
C TYR A 109 -0.76 -7.71 -1.71
N GLY A 110 -1.16 -7.68 -0.44
CA GLY A 110 -1.88 -6.57 0.15
C GLY A 110 -3.27 -6.32 -0.45
N SER A 111 -3.83 -7.21 -1.29
CA SER A 111 -5.19 -7.05 -1.85
C SER A 111 -6.31 -7.39 -0.85
N GLU A 112 -5.98 -7.44 0.45
CA GLU A 112 -6.97 -7.57 1.52
C GLU A 112 -7.92 -6.37 1.45
N ARG A 113 -9.22 -6.64 1.54
CA ARG A 113 -10.22 -5.59 1.59
C ARG A 113 -10.18 -4.96 2.97
N TRP A 114 -9.60 -3.76 3.07
CA TRP A 114 -9.75 -2.88 4.22
C TRP A 114 -11.11 -2.16 4.11
N VAL A 115 -12.20 -2.90 4.28
CA VAL A 115 -13.58 -2.37 4.40
C VAL A 115 -14.09 -2.69 5.78
#